data_AF-A0A559V7I3-F1
#
_entry.id   AF-A0A559V7I3-F1
#
_cell.length_a   1.000
_cell.length_b   1.000
_cell.length_c   1.000
_cell.angle_alpha   90.00
_cell.angle_beta   90.00
_cell.angle_gamma   90.00
#
_symmetry.space_group_name_H-M   'P 1'
#
loop_
_entity.id
_entity.type
_entity.pdbx_description
1 polymer ?
#
loop_
_entity_poly.entity_id
_entity_poly.type
_entity_poly.pdbx_seq_one_letter_code
_entity_poly.pdbx_strand_id
1 'polypeptide(L)'
;MSVYHAGSRALQDLVGVRDRAEHVGRSLGQDIKPVAAAFLELQPLLVVGAADPGTGRVWASALTGAPGFVRATGPRQMSVTTDAGQDGRPEGARGTARATTCDPYPNDDLTDPLTTALRMPGAAIGTIALDPRTRRRMRLNGRLRPTARGFAVEADQVFSNCPKYIQRREGFETVDRTPGEPRRSGELGVQQQEFVEAADTFFLATVHPGGADVSHRGGNPGFVRVRSPRELSWPDYSGNAMFLTLGNLRTDPRAGLLFLDWTTGTVLQLTGEAHTEFTADGGRTVRFTVAEAIETPAALPLRWSAPEYSPANPEPTR
;
A
#
# COMPACT_ATOMS: atom_id res chain seq x y z
N MET A 1 7.79 23.66 -7.57
CA MET A 1 6.39 23.18 -7.65
C MET A 1 5.84 23.06 -6.24
N SER A 2 4.57 23.42 -6.02
CA SER A 2 3.92 23.26 -4.70
C SER A 2 3.84 21.79 -4.33
N VAL A 3 4.25 21.44 -3.11
CA VAL A 3 4.18 20.07 -2.54
C VAL A 3 2.72 19.58 -2.44
N TYR A 4 1.77 20.52 -2.32
CA TYR A 4 0.34 20.24 -2.21
C TYR A 4 -0.40 20.67 -3.48
N HIS A 5 -1.20 19.75 -4.03
CA HIS A 5 -2.11 20.04 -5.13
C HIS A 5 -3.43 20.66 -4.62
N ALA A 6 -4.30 21.12 -5.53
CA ALA A 6 -5.52 21.85 -5.21
C ALA A 6 -6.44 21.12 -4.20
N GLY A 7 -6.53 19.79 -4.26
CA GLY A 7 -7.35 18.99 -3.33
C GLY A 7 -6.86 19.08 -1.89
N SER A 8 -5.58 18.77 -1.65
CA SER A 8 -4.98 18.89 -0.30
C SER A 8 -5.09 20.32 0.22
N ARG A 9 -4.83 21.30 -0.63
CA ARG A 9 -4.94 22.72 -0.28
C ARG A 9 -6.35 23.06 0.18
N ALA A 10 -7.37 22.73 -0.60
CA ALA A 10 -8.74 23.08 -0.26
C ALA A 10 -9.22 22.40 1.05
N LEU A 11 -8.67 21.23 1.40
CA LEU A 11 -8.95 20.59 2.68
C LEU A 11 -8.18 21.21 3.84
N GLN A 12 -6.93 21.61 3.64
CA GLN A 12 -6.14 22.33 4.64
C GLN A 12 -6.78 23.67 5.02
N ASP A 13 -7.37 24.38 4.05
CA ASP A 13 -8.12 25.61 4.32
C ASP A 13 -9.42 25.31 5.06
N LEU A 14 -10.17 24.29 4.61
CA LEU A 14 -11.43 23.88 5.24
C LEU A 14 -11.28 23.57 6.74
N VAL A 15 -10.17 22.93 7.13
CA VAL A 15 -9.90 22.58 8.54
C VAL A 15 -8.98 23.57 9.26
N GLY A 16 -8.58 24.67 8.60
CA GLY A 16 -7.77 25.72 9.21
C GLY A 16 -6.34 25.31 9.59
N VAL A 17 -5.67 24.46 8.81
CA VAL A 17 -4.31 23.96 9.12
C VAL A 17 -3.25 24.27 8.04
N ARG A 18 -3.51 25.26 7.18
CA ARG A 18 -2.61 25.69 6.09
C ARG A 18 -1.16 25.84 6.54
N ASP A 19 -0.91 26.65 7.58
CA ASP A 19 0.43 26.97 8.06
C ASP A 19 1.17 25.73 8.58
N ARG A 20 0.44 24.85 9.29
CA ARG A 20 0.98 23.58 9.78
C ARG A 20 1.34 22.66 8.62
N ALA A 21 0.49 22.59 7.60
CA ALA A 21 0.76 21.80 6.41
C ALA A 21 2.02 22.32 5.69
N GLU A 22 2.15 23.64 5.50
CA GLU A 22 3.34 24.24 4.89
C GLU A 22 4.62 23.94 5.67
N HIS A 23 4.58 23.98 6.99
CA HIS A 23 5.71 23.61 7.84
C HIS A 23 6.11 22.14 7.63
N VAL A 24 5.15 21.22 7.69
CA VAL A 24 5.40 19.78 7.48
C VAL A 24 5.83 19.49 6.05
N GLY A 25 5.31 20.22 5.07
CA GLY A 25 5.62 20.08 3.65
C GLY A 25 7.08 20.28 3.30
N ARG A 26 7.83 21.02 4.12
CA ARG A 26 9.29 21.19 3.97
C ARG A 26 10.07 19.88 4.15
N SER A 27 9.46 18.86 4.76
CA SER A 27 10.05 17.53 4.90
C SER A 27 9.91 16.65 3.66
N LEU A 28 9.06 17.04 2.70
CA LEU A 28 8.90 16.33 1.44
C LEU A 28 10.03 16.74 0.50
N GLY A 29 10.82 15.77 0.07
CA GLY A 29 11.88 15.95 -0.91
C GLY A 29 11.76 14.97 -2.05
N GLN A 30 12.67 15.06 -3.01
CA GLN A 30 12.83 14.05 -4.06
C GLN A 30 13.99 13.10 -3.74
N ASP A 31 14.85 13.48 -2.80
CA ASP A 31 16.09 12.78 -2.54
C ASP A 31 15.91 11.67 -1.50
N ILE A 32 16.38 10.48 -1.84
CA ILE A 32 16.48 9.31 -0.97
C ILE A 32 17.72 9.49 -0.10
N LYS A 33 17.51 9.92 1.14
CA LYS A 33 18.59 10.08 2.13
C LYS A 33 19.24 8.71 2.45
N PRO A 34 20.51 8.65 2.90
CA PRO A 34 21.15 7.38 3.25
C PRO A 34 20.39 6.54 4.27
N VAL A 35 19.81 7.17 5.29
CA VAL A 35 18.94 6.49 6.27
C VAL A 35 17.67 5.89 5.64
N ALA A 36 17.16 6.53 4.59
CA ALA A 36 16.00 6.07 3.85
C ALA A 36 16.35 4.87 2.97
N ALA A 37 17.49 4.94 2.27
CA ALA A 37 18.02 3.83 1.49
C ALA A 37 18.23 2.57 2.35
N ALA A 38 18.90 2.73 3.50
CA ALA A 38 19.13 1.63 4.44
C ALA A 38 17.82 1.05 5.00
N PHE A 39 16.80 1.90 5.25
CA PHE A 39 15.49 1.41 5.66
C PHE A 39 14.83 0.58 4.55
N LEU A 40 14.78 1.09 3.31
CA LEU A 40 14.17 0.39 2.17
C LEU A 40 14.80 -0.98 1.93
N GLU A 41 16.12 -1.07 2.01
CA GLU A 41 16.88 -2.30 1.76
C GLU A 41 16.57 -3.43 2.74
N LEU A 42 16.13 -3.10 3.96
CA LEU A 42 15.78 -4.09 4.97
C LEU A 42 14.34 -4.61 4.87
N GLN A 43 13.51 -4.03 4.00
CA GLN A 43 12.09 -4.37 3.99
C GLN A 43 11.85 -5.67 3.22
N PRO A 44 11.02 -6.58 3.78
CA PRO A 44 10.57 -7.79 3.08
C PRO A 44 9.25 -7.57 2.30
N LEU A 45 8.62 -6.40 2.48
CA LEU A 45 7.30 -6.05 1.95
C LEU A 45 7.33 -4.60 1.46
N LEU A 46 6.84 -4.40 0.24
CA LEU A 46 6.55 -3.10 -0.34
C LEU A 46 5.11 -3.10 -0.81
N VAL A 47 4.32 -2.10 -0.43
CA VAL A 47 3.00 -1.91 -1.01
C VAL A 47 3.09 -0.85 -2.10
N VAL A 48 2.51 -1.16 -3.25
CA VAL A 48 2.46 -0.29 -4.42
C VAL A 48 1.01 0.01 -4.79
N GLY A 49 0.78 1.15 -5.43
CA GLY A 49 -0.55 1.52 -5.90
C GLY A 49 -0.48 2.42 -7.12
N ALA A 50 -1.32 2.13 -8.10
CA ALA A 50 -1.40 2.86 -9.35
C ALA A 50 -2.80 2.71 -9.97
N ALA A 51 -3.08 3.53 -10.98
CA ALA A 51 -4.20 3.27 -11.87
C ALA A 51 -3.80 2.22 -12.91
N ASP A 52 -4.63 1.20 -13.10
CA ASP A 52 -4.52 0.28 -14.23
C ASP A 52 -4.74 1.05 -15.55
N PRO A 53 -3.82 1.00 -16.52
CA PRO A 53 -3.93 1.76 -17.76
C PRO A 53 -5.10 1.35 -18.65
N GLY A 54 -5.56 0.10 -18.58
CA GLY A 54 -6.64 -0.41 -19.43
C GLY A 54 -8.03 0.02 -18.96
N THR A 55 -8.26 -0.04 -17.65
CA THR A 55 -9.56 0.19 -17.01
C THR A 55 -9.65 1.55 -16.31
N GLY A 56 -8.52 2.18 -16.00
CA GLY A 56 -8.44 3.37 -15.16
C GLY A 56 -8.75 3.09 -13.68
N ARG A 57 -9.02 1.85 -13.27
CA ARG A 57 -9.29 1.49 -11.86
C ARG A 57 -8.02 1.63 -11.03
N VAL A 58 -8.15 2.07 -9.79
CA VAL A 58 -7.01 2.26 -8.89
C VAL A 58 -6.90 1.03 -8.01
N TRP A 59 -5.72 0.43 -7.99
CA TRP A 59 -5.44 -0.78 -7.22
C TRP A 59 -4.25 -0.56 -6.28
N ALA A 60 -4.19 -1.39 -5.25
CA ALA A 60 -3.03 -1.54 -4.38
C ALA A 60 -2.60 -3.01 -4.39
N SER A 61 -1.29 -3.26 -4.40
CA SER A 61 -0.72 -4.61 -4.40
C SER A 61 0.45 -4.71 -3.43
N ALA A 62 0.63 -5.88 -2.83
CA ALA A 62 1.78 -6.19 -1.98
C ALA A 62 2.84 -6.94 -2.80
N LEU A 63 4.07 -6.45 -2.74
CA LEU A 63 5.25 -7.09 -3.32
C LEU A 63 6.15 -7.58 -2.19
N THR A 64 6.60 -8.82 -2.25
CA THR A 64 7.48 -9.42 -1.25
C THR A 64 8.77 -9.92 -1.87
N GLY A 65 9.85 -9.86 -1.11
CA GLY A 65 11.14 -10.40 -1.50
C GLY A 65 12.10 -10.45 -0.31
N ALA A 66 13.25 -11.09 -0.50
CA ALA A 66 14.33 -11.03 0.49
C ALA A 66 14.84 -9.58 0.63
N PRO A 67 15.36 -9.17 1.80
CA PRO A 67 16.03 -7.88 1.96
C PRO A 67 17.01 -7.61 0.80
N GLY A 68 16.93 -6.41 0.24
CA GLY A 68 17.61 -6.02 -1.00
C GLY A 68 16.76 -6.06 -2.26
N PHE A 69 15.56 -6.68 -2.23
CA PHE A 69 14.66 -6.66 -3.39
C PHE A 69 14.16 -5.24 -3.70
N VAL A 70 14.02 -4.40 -2.68
CA VAL A 70 13.83 -2.95 -2.79
C VAL A 70 15.13 -2.27 -2.39
N ARG A 71 15.70 -1.43 -3.24
CA ARG A 71 16.95 -0.73 -2.93
C ARG A 71 17.02 0.63 -3.61
N ALA A 72 17.66 1.58 -2.96
CA ALA A 72 18.01 2.84 -3.63
C ALA A 72 19.19 2.59 -4.58
N THR A 73 19.04 2.92 -5.86
CA THR A 73 20.09 2.80 -6.89
C THR A 73 20.68 4.15 -7.30
N GLY A 74 20.14 5.23 -6.73
CA GLY A 74 20.62 6.59 -6.93
C GLY A 74 19.96 7.55 -5.96
N PRO A 75 20.29 8.85 -6.01
CA PRO A 75 19.74 9.85 -5.09
C PRO A 75 18.22 10.01 -5.22
N ARG A 76 17.61 9.60 -6.34
CA ARG A 76 16.17 9.71 -6.60
C ARG A 76 15.56 8.45 -7.19
N GLN A 77 16.29 7.34 -7.16
CA GLN A 77 15.86 6.11 -7.82
C GLN A 77 15.81 4.96 -6.84
N MET A 78 14.66 4.29 -6.80
CA MET A 78 14.45 3.04 -6.07
C MET A 78 14.20 1.92 -7.08
N SER A 79 14.97 0.84 -7.03
CA SER A 79 14.75 -0.37 -7.82
C SER A 79 13.98 -1.40 -7.00
N VAL A 80 13.05 -2.08 -7.65
CA VAL A 80 12.26 -3.20 -7.10
C VAL A 80 12.45 -4.40 -8.01
N THR A 81 12.95 -5.50 -7.46
CA THR A 81 13.10 -6.78 -8.16
C THR A 81 11.83 -7.61 -7.92
N THR A 82 11.23 -8.12 -8.99
CA THR A 82 9.99 -8.92 -8.94
C THR A 82 10.20 -10.37 -9.34
N ASP A 83 11.37 -10.72 -9.88
CA ASP A 83 11.67 -12.10 -10.25
C ASP A 83 11.93 -12.94 -9.00
N ALA A 84 11.18 -14.04 -8.87
CA ALA A 84 11.57 -15.21 -8.07
C ALA A 84 12.70 -16.01 -8.77
N GLY A 85 13.71 -15.30 -9.29
CA GLY A 85 14.83 -15.86 -10.03
C GLY A 85 16.05 -16.02 -9.15
N GLN A 86 16.19 -17.21 -8.55
CA GLN A 86 17.41 -17.81 -8.03
C GLN A 86 18.23 -17.01 -7.00
N ASP A 87 18.26 -17.56 -5.78
CA ASP A 87 19.39 -17.48 -4.88
C ASP A 87 20.71 -17.42 -5.66
N GLY A 88 21.53 -16.39 -5.41
CA GLY A 88 22.93 -16.33 -5.84
C GLY A 88 23.81 -17.37 -5.13
N ARG A 89 23.38 -18.64 -5.06
CA ARG A 89 24.23 -19.75 -4.62
C ARG A 89 25.16 -20.14 -5.77
N PRO A 90 26.47 -20.25 -5.55
CA PRO A 90 27.39 -20.79 -6.55
C PRO A 90 26.99 -22.22 -6.92
N GLU A 91 26.94 -22.51 -8.22
CA GLU A 91 26.63 -23.82 -8.79
C GLU A 91 27.61 -24.89 -8.25
N GLY A 92 27.12 -25.74 -7.34
CA GLY A 92 28.00 -26.74 -6.73
C GLY A 92 27.40 -27.62 -5.65
N ALA A 93 26.13 -28.04 -5.75
CA ALA A 93 25.62 -29.15 -4.94
C ALA A 93 24.47 -29.85 -5.67
N ARG A 94 24.76 -31.02 -6.26
CA ARG A 94 23.75 -31.91 -6.83
C ARG A 94 22.99 -32.59 -5.69
N GLY A 95 21.69 -32.39 -5.62
CA GLY A 95 20.78 -33.09 -4.72
C GLY A 95 19.37 -33.06 -5.30
N THR A 96 18.82 -34.22 -5.58
CA THR A 96 17.62 -34.47 -6.37
C THR A 96 16.33 -33.99 -5.70
N ALA A 97 15.69 -32.99 -6.27
CA ALA A 97 14.24 -32.78 -6.21
C ALA A 97 13.82 -32.03 -7.49
N ARG A 98 12.96 -32.65 -8.30
CA ARG A 98 12.36 -31.99 -9.47
C ARG A 98 11.44 -30.89 -8.96
N ALA A 99 11.93 -29.66 -8.96
CA ALA A 99 11.10 -28.47 -8.85
C ALA A 99 10.34 -28.32 -10.17
N THR A 100 9.04 -28.55 -10.11
CA THR A 100 8.11 -28.21 -11.19
C THR A 100 8.21 -26.71 -11.42
N THR A 101 8.42 -26.34 -12.68
CA THR A 101 8.56 -24.96 -13.17
C THR A 101 7.36 -24.10 -12.75
N CYS A 102 7.55 -23.22 -11.77
CA CYS A 102 6.77 -21.98 -11.70
C CYS A 102 7.38 -21.05 -12.74
N ASP A 103 6.82 -21.12 -13.94
CA ASP A 103 7.01 -20.10 -14.96
C ASP A 103 6.74 -18.72 -14.31
N PRO A 104 7.60 -17.70 -14.52
CA PRO A 104 7.37 -16.39 -13.94
C PRO A 104 6.12 -15.69 -14.51
N TYR A 105 5.57 -16.13 -15.65
CA TYR A 105 4.30 -15.68 -16.24
C TYR A 105 3.67 -16.70 -17.24
N PRO A 106 3.14 -17.88 -16.82
CA PRO A 106 2.36 -18.74 -17.70
C PRO A 106 0.89 -18.32 -17.65
N ASN A 107 0.33 -17.99 -18.82
CA ASN A 107 -1.06 -17.61 -19.12
C ASN A 107 -1.36 -16.10 -19.11
N ASP A 108 -1.94 -15.67 -20.22
CA ASP A 108 -2.39 -14.33 -20.62
C ASP A 108 -3.53 -13.73 -19.76
N ASP A 109 -3.71 -14.17 -18.51
CA ASP A 109 -4.63 -13.54 -17.55
C ASP A 109 -3.83 -12.98 -16.37
N LEU A 110 -3.61 -11.65 -16.42
CA LEU A 110 -2.91 -10.84 -15.43
C LEU A 110 -3.39 -11.18 -13.99
N THR A 111 -2.59 -11.94 -13.24
CA THR A 111 -2.93 -12.42 -11.89
C THR A 111 -3.04 -11.30 -10.86
N ASP A 112 -2.20 -10.27 -10.98
CA ASP A 112 -2.31 -9.03 -10.21
C ASP A 112 -2.82 -7.88 -11.11
N PRO A 113 -3.82 -7.10 -10.67
CA PRO A 113 -4.40 -6.02 -11.46
C PRO A 113 -3.43 -4.86 -11.77
N LEU A 114 -2.30 -4.74 -11.07
CA LEU A 114 -1.27 -3.75 -11.35
C LEU A 114 -0.18 -4.23 -12.33
N THR A 115 -0.23 -5.48 -12.80
CA THR A 115 0.81 -6.04 -13.68
C THR A 115 1.04 -5.18 -14.92
N THR A 116 -0.02 -4.70 -15.56
CA THR A 116 0.07 -3.81 -16.73
C THR A 116 0.66 -2.45 -16.35
N ALA A 117 0.21 -1.87 -15.24
CA ALA A 117 0.71 -0.58 -14.74
C ALA A 117 2.21 -0.62 -14.47
N LEU A 118 2.69 -1.66 -13.78
CA LEU A 118 4.11 -1.84 -13.39
C LEU A 118 5.05 -1.97 -14.59
N ARG A 119 4.53 -2.41 -15.75
CA ARG A 119 5.28 -2.53 -17.01
C ARG A 119 5.21 -1.29 -17.88
N MET A 120 4.40 -0.29 -17.53
CA MET A 120 4.21 0.92 -18.33
C MET A 120 5.24 2.01 -17.97
N PRO A 121 6.15 2.39 -18.88
CA PRO A 121 7.08 3.49 -18.64
C PRO A 121 6.34 4.80 -18.35
N GLY A 122 6.77 5.52 -17.31
CA GLY A 122 6.23 6.82 -16.91
C GLY A 122 4.89 6.76 -16.15
N ALA A 123 4.31 5.57 -15.96
CA ALA A 123 3.11 5.41 -15.14
C ALA A 123 3.35 5.93 -13.71
N ALA A 124 2.38 6.65 -13.18
CA ALA A 124 2.42 7.15 -11.81
C ALA A 124 2.28 5.98 -10.83
N ILE A 125 3.13 5.96 -9.80
CA ILE A 125 3.09 4.93 -8.76
C ILE A 125 3.24 5.58 -7.38
N GLY A 126 2.37 5.18 -6.48
CA GLY A 126 2.54 5.40 -5.05
C GLY A 126 3.21 4.17 -4.43
N THR A 127 4.12 4.37 -3.48
CA THR A 127 4.70 3.26 -2.72
C THR A 127 4.75 3.56 -1.24
N ILE A 128 4.61 2.51 -0.43
CA ILE A 128 4.86 2.58 1.01
C ILE A 128 5.62 1.34 1.47
N ALA A 129 6.76 1.60 2.09
CA ALA A 129 7.53 0.65 2.86
C ALA A 129 7.14 0.81 4.34
N LEU A 130 6.70 -0.28 4.97
CA LEU A 130 6.24 -0.30 6.36
C LEU A 130 7.02 -1.37 7.13
N ASP A 131 7.61 -0.98 8.25
CA ASP A 131 8.17 -1.91 9.24
C ASP A 131 7.30 -1.88 10.51
N PRO A 132 6.40 -2.87 10.68
CA PRO A 132 5.58 -2.99 11.88
C PRO A 132 6.42 -3.13 13.16
N ARG A 133 7.62 -3.74 13.10
CA ARG A 133 8.45 -4.00 14.29
C ARG A 133 8.89 -2.71 14.96
N THR A 134 9.25 -1.73 14.15
CA THR A 134 9.77 -0.43 14.60
C THR A 134 8.75 0.70 14.47
N ARG A 135 7.52 0.41 14.05
CA ARG A 135 6.47 1.38 13.71
C ARG A 135 6.97 2.48 12.76
N ARG A 136 7.78 2.10 11.78
CA ARG A 136 8.34 3.03 10.79
C ARG A 136 7.67 2.85 9.45
N ARG A 137 7.42 3.95 8.76
CA ARG A 137 6.94 3.94 7.38
C ARG A 137 7.63 5.00 6.55
N MET A 138 7.79 4.68 5.28
CA MET A 138 8.36 5.54 4.26
C MET A 138 7.52 5.48 3.01
N ARG A 139 7.24 6.63 2.43
CA ARG A 139 6.63 6.72 1.11
C ARG A 139 7.65 7.21 0.11
N LEU A 140 7.60 6.59 -1.06
CA LEU A 140 8.37 6.98 -2.23
C LEU A 140 7.44 6.91 -3.44
N ASN A 141 6.87 8.05 -3.79
CA ASN A 141 5.95 8.15 -4.92
C ASN A 141 6.71 8.71 -6.13
N GLY A 142 6.32 8.31 -7.34
CA GLY A 142 7.03 8.74 -8.53
C GLY A 142 6.59 8.08 -9.82
N ARG A 143 7.56 7.86 -10.71
CA ARG A 143 7.35 7.39 -12.08
C ARG A 143 8.04 6.06 -12.33
N LEU A 144 7.30 5.13 -12.88
CA LEU A 144 7.80 3.80 -13.22
C LEU A 144 8.78 3.85 -14.40
N ARG A 145 9.83 3.05 -14.29
CA ARG A 145 10.75 2.68 -15.36
C ARG A 145 10.92 1.17 -15.35
N PRO A 146 10.36 0.43 -16.32
CA PRO A 146 10.57 -1.01 -16.42
C PRO A 146 12.05 -1.36 -16.49
N THR A 147 12.40 -2.51 -15.92
CA THR A 147 13.76 -3.08 -15.97
C THR A 147 13.67 -4.56 -16.36
N ALA A 148 14.81 -5.19 -16.62
CA ALA A 148 14.83 -6.61 -16.97
C ALA A 148 14.35 -7.54 -15.85
N ARG A 149 14.43 -7.14 -14.57
CA ARG A 149 14.13 -7.99 -13.40
C ARG A 149 13.01 -7.45 -12.50
N GLY A 150 12.21 -6.50 -13.01
CA GLY A 150 11.20 -5.77 -12.27
C GLY A 150 11.10 -4.33 -12.75
N PHE A 151 11.11 -3.36 -11.84
CA PHE A 151 10.98 -1.94 -12.19
C PHE A 151 11.81 -1.03 -11.30
N ALA A 152 12.04 0.19 -11.75
CA ALA A 152 12.56 1.29 -10.95
C ALA A 152 11.49 2.39 -10.81
N VAL A 153 11.57 3.15 -9.73
CA VAL A 153 10.77 4.32 -9.46
C VAL A 153 11.69 5.53 -9.40
N GLU A 154 11.49 6.46 -10.32
CA GLU A 154 12.09 7.80 -10.25
C GLU A 154 11.23 8.65 -9.31
N ALA A 155 11.80 9.10 -8.20
CA ALA A 155 11.07 9.69 -7.09
C ALA A 155 10.64 11.13 -7.37
N ASP A 156 9.32 11.36 -7.30
CA ASP A 156 8.73 12.70 -7.24
C ASP A 156 8.59 13.17 -5.79
N GLN A 157 8.37 12.24 -4.86
CA GLN A 157 8.21 12.51 -3.43
C GLN A 157 8.79 11.39 -2.57
N VAL A 158 9.64 11.73 -1.61
CA VAL A 158 10.22 10.85 -0.60
C VAL A 158 9.96 11.47 0.76
N PHE A 159 9.27 10.75 1.65
CA PHE A 159 9.03 11.22 3.00
C PHE A 159 8.70 10.09 3.98
N SER A 160 9.05 10.31 5.23
CA SER A 160 8.61 9.46 6.35
C SER A 160 7.46 10.14 7.09
N ASN A 161 6.56 9.33 7.64
CA ASN A 161 5.46 9.84 8.44
C ASN A 161 5.57 9.33 9.89
N CYS A 162 4.89 10.04 10.79
CA CYS A 162 4.79 9.72 12.22
C CYS A 162 4.32 8.27 12.45
N PRO A 163 4.78 7.59 13.53
CA PRO A 163 4.43 6.20 13.85
C PRO A 163 2.97 5.95 14.24
N LYS A 164 2.15 7.00 14.39
CA LYS A 164 0.76 6.88 14.82
C LYS A 164 -0.02 5.85 14.00
N TYR A 165 -0.82 5.07 14.72
CA TYR A 165 -1.75 4.04 14.22
C TYR A 165 -1.09 2.80 13.62
N ILE A 166 0.25 2.70 13.61
CA ILE A 166 0.92 1.48 13.17
C ILE A 166 0.90 0.47 14.32
N GLN A 167 0.32 -0.71 14.07
CA GLN A 167 0.34 -1.80 15.03
C GLN A 167 1.74 -2.43 15.05
N ARG A 168 2.32 -2.60 16.23
CA ARG A 168 3.64 -3.24 16.34
C ARG A 168 3.47 -4.74 16.19
N ARG A 169 4.41 -5.38 15.50
CA ARG A 169 4.55 -6.85 15.47
C ARG A 169 5.98 -7.17 15.85
N GLU A 170 6.20 -8.19 16.67
CA GLU A 170 7.54 -8.54 17.16
C GLU A 170 8.47 -9.00 16.04
N GLY A 171 7.94 -9.71 15.04
CA GLY A 171 8.72 -10.24 13.94
C GLY A 171 7.86 -10.87 12.86
N PHE A 172 8.56 -11.45 11.88
CA PHE A 172 7.97 -12.25 10.81
C PHE A 172 8.90 -13.41 10.46
N GLU A 173 8.31 -14.41 9.82
CA GLU A 173 9.02 -15.49 9.15
C GLU A 173 8.52 -15.61 7.71
N THR A 174 9.38 -16.13 6.83
CA THR A 174 9.00 -16.51 5.47
C THR A 174 8.56 -17.97 5.51
N VAL A 175 7.32 -18.22 5.12
CA VAL A 175 6.69 -19.54 5.06
C VAL A 175 6.55 -19.94 3.61
N ASP A 176 6.85 -21.20 3.30
CA ASP A 176 6.58 -21.76 1.99
C ASP A 176 5.06 -21.87 1.77
N ARG A 177 4.57 -21.20 0.71
CA ARG A 177 3.15 -21.09 0.38
C ARG A 177 2.97 -21.20 -1.11
N THR A 178 1.96 -21.95 -1.50
CA THR A 178 1.42 -21.91 -2.86
C THR A 178 0.22 -20.97 -2.86
N PRO A 179 0.29 -19.81 -3.55
CA PRO A 179 -0.87 -18.94 -3.71
C PRO A 179 -2.06 -19.71 -4.30
N GLY A 180 -3.23 -19.51 -3.71
CA GLY A 180 -4.48 -19.99 -4.28
C GLY A 180 -4.88 -19.21 -5.53
N GLU A 181 -5.86 -19.72 -6.27
CA GLU A 181 -6.41 -19.02 -7.42
C GLU A 181 -7.11 -17.71 -7.00
N PRO A 182 -6.82 -16.57 -7.67
CA PRO A 182 -7.49 -15.31 -7.40
C PRO A 182 -9.00 -15.40 -7.69
N ARG A 183 -9.83 -15.04 -6.71
CA ARG A 183 -11.29 -14.99 -6.84
C ARG A 183 -11.77 -13.56 -6.99
N ARG A 184 -12.49 -13.29 -8.09
CA ARG A 184 -13.06 -11.96 -8.38
C ARG A 184 -14.54 -11.90 -8.04
N SER A 185 -14.99 -10.81 -7.47
CA SER A 185 -16.40 -10.53 -7.22
C SER A 185 -16.72 -9.04 -7.36
N GLY A 186 -17.98 -8.71 -7.65
CA GLY A 186 -18.45 -7.32 -7.67
C GLY A 186 -18.76 -6.74 -6.29
N GLU A 187 -18.81 -7.58 -5.26
CA GLU A 187 -19.16 -7.23 -3.88
C GLU A 187 -18.50 -8.18 -2.89
N LEU A 188 -18.46 -7.79 -1.62
CA LEU A 188 -17.83 -8.55 -0.55
C LEU A 188 -18.75 -9.69 -0.09
N GLY A 189 -18.26 -10.93 -0.17
CA GLY A 189 -18.89 -12.08 0.50
C GLY A 189 -18.74 -11.99 2.02
N VAL A 190 -19.49 -12.81 2.76
CA VAL A 190 -19.52 -12.78 4.24
C VAL A 190 -18.11 -12.89 4.85
N GLN A 191 -17.31 -13.85 4.40
CA GLN A 191 -15.93 -14.03 4.91
C GLN A 191 -15.01 -12.84 4.59
N GLN A 192 -15.21 -12.18 3.45
CA GLN A 192 -14.46 -10.98 3.08
C GLN A 192 -14.84 -9.79 3.97
N GLN A 193 -16.14 -9.67 4.32
CA GLN A 193 -16.62 -8.66 5.25
C GLN A 193 -16.01 -8.88 6.65
N GLU A 194 -16.03 -10.12 7.15
CA GLU A 194 -15.40 -10.48 8.42
C GLU A 194 -13.90 -10.19 8.43
N PHE A 195 -13.19 -10.50 7.33
CA PHE A 195 -11.78 -10.18 7.19
C PHE A 195 -11.52 -8.66 7.23
N VAL A 196 -12.33 -7.86 6.52
CA VAL A 196 -12.22 -6.39 6.55
C VAL A 196 -12.47 -5.83 7.96
N GLU A 197 -13.46 -6.34 8.69
CA GLU A 197 -13.77 -5.87 10.05
C GLU A 197 -12.73 -6.33 11.07
N ALA A 198 -12.15 -7.53 10.90
CA ALA A 198 -11.09 -8.04 11.76
C ALA A 198 -9.74 -7.36 11.51
N ALA A 199 -9.55 -6.68 10.37
CA ALA A 199 -8.29 -6.06 10.02
C ALA A 199 -7.91 -4.94 11.00
N ASP A 200 -6.66 -4.94 11.44
CA ASP A 200 -6.06 -3.86 12.25
C ASP A 200 -5.32 -2.82 11.39
N THR A 201 -5.11 -3.15 10.12
CA THR A 201 -4.32 -2.40 9.14
C THR A 201 -4.84 -2.67 7.73
N PHE A 202 -4.96 -1.63 6.91
CA PHE A 202 -5.09 -1.74 5.46
C PHE A 202 -4.31 -0.63 4.76
N PHE A 203 -4.11 -0.78 3.45
CA PHE A 203 -3.45 0.22 2.62
C PHE A 203 -4.43 0.82 1.63
N LEU A 204 -4.31 2.12 1.37
CA LEU A 204 -5.18 2.89 0.50
C LEU A 204 -4.34 3.56 -0.59
N ALA A 205 -4.50 3.09 -1.81
CA ALA A 205 -4.01 3.70 -3.03
C ALA A 205 -4.98 4.79 -3.51
N THR A 206 -4.46 5.95 -3.87
CA THR A 206 -5.21 7.07 -4.44
C THR A 206 -4.42 7.70 -5.57
N VAL A 207 -5.11 8.36 -6.50
CA VAL A 207 -4.50 9.06 -7.62
C VAL A 207 -4.90 10.52 -7.64
N HIS A 208 -4.12 11.34 -8.32
CA HIS A 208 -4.43 12.72 -8.64
C HIS A 208 -3.84 13.04 -10.02
N PRO A 209 -4.21 14.16 -10.67
CA PRO A 209 -3.76 14.47 -12.03
C PRO A 209 -2.24 14.46 -12.26
N GLY A 210 -1.43 14.50 -11.20
CA GLY A 210 0.03 14.52 -11.27
C GLY A 210 0.74 13.32 -10.67
N GLY A 211 0.03 12.30 -10.16
CA GLY A 211 0.69 11.21 -9.42
C GLY A 211 -0.26 10.22 -8.75
N ALA A 212 0.35 9.30 -8.01
CA ALA A 212 -0.32 8.31 -7.19
C ALA A 212 0.33 8.25 -5.80
N ASP A 213 -0.43 7.82 -4.80
CA ASP A 213 0.01 7.71 -3.40
C ASP A 213 -0.55 6.42 -2.78
N VAL A 214 0.24 5.77 -1.93
CA VAL A 214 -0.25 4.70 -1.05
C VAL A 214 -0.09 5.12 0.39
N SER A 215 -1.17 4.99 1.15
CA SER A 215 -1.22 5.31 2.56
C SER A 215 -1.55 4.10 3.41
N HIS A 216 -0.91 3.99 4.57
CA HIS A 216 -1.30 3.06 5.62
C HIS A 216 -2.46 3.64 6.44
N ARG A 217 -3.46 2.81 6.75
CA ARG A 217 -4.55 3.06 7.70
C ARG A 217 -4.55 1.96 8.74
N GLY A 218 -4.60 2.34 10.01
CA GLY A 218 -4.62 1.38 11.11
C GLY A 218 -5.52 1.83 12.24
N GLY A 219 -6.03 0.86 12.99
CA GLY A 219 -6.91 1.03 14.13
C GLY A 219 -7.08 -0.30 14.86
N ASN A 220 -7.90 -0.31 15.92
CA ASN A 220 -8.33 -1.57 16.52
C ASN A 220 -9.32 -2.28 15.58
N PRO A 221 -9.39 -3.62 15.55
CA PRO A 221 -10.43 -4.34 14.79
C PRO A 221 -11.82 -3.73 15.00
N GLY A 222 -12.58 -3.61 13.91
CA GLY A 222 -13.85 -2.87 13.83
C GLY A 222 -13.71 -1.38 13.49
N PHE A 223 -12.49 -0.86 13.29
CA PHE A 223 -12.30 0.53 12.84
C PHE A 223 -12.75 0.74 11.38
N VAL A 224 -12.65 -0.29 10.54
CA VAL A 224 -13.33 -0.37 9.25
C VAL A 224 -14.67 -1.04 9.48
N ARG A 225 -15.75 -0.35 9.12
CA ARG A 225 -17.12 -0.84 9.26
C ARG A 225 -17.66 -1.22 7.91
N VAL A 226 -18.16 -2.45 7.79
CA VAL A 226 -18.93 -2.88 6.61
C VAL A 226 -20.36 -2.36 6.77
N ARG A 227 -20.81 -1.54 5.82
CA ARG A 227 -22.16 -0.94 5.81
C ARG A 227 -23.12 -1.73 4.93
N SER A 228 -22.58 -2.35 3.89
CA SER A 228 -23.24 -3.31 3.02
C SER A 228 -22.16 -4.14 2.29
N PRO A 229 -22.50 -5.19 1.54
CA PRO A 229 -21.55 -5.91 0.69
C PRO A 229 -20.76 -5.02 -0.29
N ARG A 230 -21.22 -3.79 -0.56
CA ARG A 230 -20.57 -2.84 -1.48
C ARG A 230 -20.12 -1.54 -0.83
N GLU A 231 -20.31 -1.37 0.48
CA GLU A 231 -19.98 -0.11 1.14
C GLU A 231 -19.18 -0.34 2.41
N LEU A 232 -18.02 0.30 2.48
CA LEU A 232 -17.15 0.36 3.65
C LEU A 232 -17.08 1.79 4.18
N SER A 233 -16.80 1.93 5.47
CA SER A 233 -16.49 3.23 6.06
C SER A 233 -15.42 3.12 7.15
N TRP A 234 -14.56 4.13 7.27
CA TRP A 234 -13.61 4.24 8.38
C TRP A 234 -13.37 5.71 8.75
N PRO A 235 -13.01 5.99 10.01
CA PRO A 235 -12.65 7.33 10.43
C PRO A 235 -11.25 7.73 9.89
N ASP A 236 -11.10 8.99 9.45
CA ASP A 236 -9.77 9.59 9.22
C ASP A 236 -9.28 10.27 10.49
N TYR A 237 -8.39 9.60 11.22
CA TYR A 237 -7.83 10.12 12.46
C TYR A 237 -6.88 11.31 12.24
N SER A 238 -6.66 12.09 13.31
CA SER A 238 -5.75 13.24 13.28
C SER A 238 -4.32 12.85 12.92
N GLY A 239 -3.85 13.36 11.77
CA GLY A 239 -2.55 13.05 11.19
C GLY A 239 -1.54 14.20 11.21
N ASN A 240 -0.80 14.32 10.13
CA ASN A 240 0.29 15.27 9.91
C ASN A 240 -0.16 16.59 9.23
N ALA A 241 -1.47 16.84 9.14
CA ALA A 241 -2.08 17.99 8.47
C ALA A 241 -1.80 18.12 6.96
N MET A 242 -1.17 17.14 6.32
CA MET A 242 -0.83 17.25 4.90
C MET A 242 -2.02 17.04 3.96
N PHE A 243 -3.02 16.24 4.36
CA PHE A 243 -4.19 15.92 3.53
C PHE A 243 -3.84 15.42 2.11
N LEU A 244 -2.76 14.66 1.94
CA LEU A 244 -2.38 14.10 0.64
C LEU A 244 -3.45 13.15 0.13
N THR A 245 -3.74 12.09 0.89
CA THR A 245 -4.72 11.07 0.49
C THR A 245 -6.14 11.63 0.36
N LEU A 246 -6.63 12.38 1.35
CA LEU A 246 -7.99 12.96 1.28
C LEU A 246 -8.08 14.05 0.19
N GLY A 247 -6.98 14.76 -0.05
CA GLY A 247 -6.86 15.73 -1.14
C GLY A 247 -6.96 15.07 -2.50
N ASN A 248 -6.28 13.93 -2.69
CA ASN A 248 -6.39 13.10 -3.89
C ASN A 248 -7.85 12.70 -4.11
N LEU A 249 -8.51 12.12 -3.10
CA LEU A 249 -9.92 11.70 -3.16
C LEU A 249 -10.89 12.84 -3.51
N ARG A 250 -10.58 14.08 -3.09
CA ARG A 250 -11.39 15.25 -3.44
C ARG A 250 -11.30 15.61 -4.93
N THR A 251 -10.16 15.33 -5.57
CA THR A 251 -9.95 15.63 -6.99
C THR A 251 -10.25 14.45 -7.91
N ASP A 252 -10.12 13.23 -7.40
CA ASP A 252 -10.34 11.99 -8.12
C ASP A 252 -10.81 10.93 -7.10
N PRO A 253 -12.08 10.49 -7.15
CA PRO A 253 -12.63 9.60 -6.14
C PRO A 253 -12.08 8.18 -6.25
N ARG A 254 -11.42 7.81 -7.36
CA ARG A 254 -10.95 6.42 -7.57
C ARG A 254 -9.92 6.03 -6.52
N ALA A 255 -10.13 4.88 -5.91
CA ALA A 255 -9.30 4.36 -4.84
C ALA A 255 -9.15 2.84 -4.90
N GLY A 256 -8.00 2.37 -4.46
CA GLY A 256 -7.71 0.96 -4.25
C GLY A 256 -7.45 0.67 -2.78
N LEU A 257 -8.04 -0.38 -2.23
CA LEU A 257 -7.77 -0.87 -0.87
C LEU A 257 -7.02 -2.19 -0.94
N LEU A 258 -6.10 -2.41 0.00
CA LEU A 258 -5.39 -3.67 0.17
C LEU A 258 -5.44 -4.09 1.64
N PHE A 259 -6.10 -5.21 1.89
CA PHE A 259 -6.16 -5.89 3.17
C PHE A 259 -5.24 -7.12 3.12
N LEU A 260 -4.45 -7.29 4.18
CA LEU A 260 -3.50 -8.39 4.32
C LEU A 260 -3.83 -9.19 5.58
N ASP A 261 -3.98 -10.50 5.42
CA ASP A 261 -4.01 -11.40 6.56
C ASP A 261 -2.56 -11.73 6.92
N TRP A 262 -2.11 -11.12 8.02
CA TRP A 262 -0.76 -11.22 8.53
C TRP A 262 -0.38 -12.65 8.98
N THR A 263 -1.37 -13.53 9.18
CA THR A 263 -1.16 -14.91 9.63
C THR A 263 -1.28 -15.89 8.47
N THR A 264 -2.31 -15.82 7.64
CA THR A 264 -2.55 -16.78 6.55
C THR A 264 -1.89 -16.40 5.23
N GLY A 265 -1.53 -15.12 5.06
CA GLY A 265 -1.00 -14.60 3.79
C GLY A 265 -2.07 -14.30 2.75
N THR A 266 -3.34 -14.44 3.10
CA THR A 266 -4.45 -14.07 2.22
C THR A 266 -4.42 -12.58 1.94
N VAL A 267 -4.61 -12.24 0.67
CA VAL A 267 -4.66 -10.87 0.16
C VAL A 267 -6.06 -10.59 -0.33
N LEU A 268 -6.63 -9.46 0.07
CA LEU A 268 -7.89 -8.93 -0.47
C LEU A 268 -7.63 -7.54 -1.04
N GLN A 269 -7.71 -7.42 -2.36
CA GLN A 269 -7.58 -6.18 -3.11
C GLN A 269 -8.98 -5.69 -3.50
N LEU A 270 -9.29 -4.44 -3.23
CA LEU A 270 -10.54 -3.80 -3.62
C LEU A 270 -10.24 -2.60 -4.51
N THR A 271 -11.06 -2.36 -5.52
CA THR A 271 -11.11 -1.10 -6.26
C THR A 271 -12.50 -0.51 -6.18
N GLY A 272 -12.58 0.82 -6.22
CA GLY A 272 -13.84 1.52 -6.12
C GLY A 272 -13.64 3.02 -6.07
N GLU A 273 -14.62 3.69 -5.46
CA GLU A 273 -14.60 5.13 -5.26
C GLU A 273 -14.71 5.47 -3.77
N ALA A 274 -13.94 6.45 -3.32
CA ALA A 274 -13.99 6.97 -1.96
C ALA A 274 -14.20 8.48 -1.93
N HIS A 275 -14.98 8.91 -0.94
CA HIS A 275 -15.17 10.32 -0.61
C HIS A 275 -15.08 10.53 0.90
N THR A 276 -14.70 11.74 1.30
CA THR A 276 -14.60 12.11 2.71
C THR A 276 -15.82 12.92 3.12
N GLU A 277 -16.57 12.40 4.09
CA GLU A 277 -17.63 13.09 4.80
C GLU A 277 -16.99 13.88 5.97
N PHE A 278 -17.36 15.15 6.10
CA PHE A 278 -16.88 16.03 7.17
C PHE A 278 -18.04 16.36 8.09
N THR A 279 -17.82 16.23 9.40
CA THR A 279 -18.78 16.65 10.42
C THR A 279 -18.46 18.05 10.93
N ALA A 280 -19.46 18.74 11.49
CA ALA A 280 -19.32 20.12 11.98
C ALA A 280 -18.28 20.26 13.12
N ASP A 281 -18.04 19.20 13.89
CA ASP A 281 -17.03 19.11 14.95
C ASP A 281 -15.62 18.73 14.44
N GLY A 282 -15.42 18.68 13.12
CA GLY A 282 -14.12 18.40 12.49
C GLY A 282 -13.78 16.91 12.38
N GLY A 283 -14.71 16.03 12.77
CA GLY A 283 -14.67 14.60 12.46
C GLY A 283 -14.68 14.35 10.95
N ARG A 284 -14.06 13.24 10.56
CA ARG A 284 -13.93 12.84 9.15
C ARG A 284 -14.16 11.35 9.02
N THR A 285 -15.05 10.98 8.13
CA THR A 285 -15.31 9.58 7.77
C THR A 285 -15.10 9.43 6.28
N VAL A 286 -14.30 8.44 5.89
CA VAL A 286 -14.18 8.08 4.47
C VAL A 286 -15.19 6.98 4.20
N ARG A 287 -16.00 7.17 3.16
CA ARG A 287 -16.88 6.17 2.58
C ARG A 287 -16.23 5.60 1.35
N PHE A 288 -16.33 4.29 1.16
CA PHE A 288 -15.80 3.61 -0.02
C PHE A 288 -16.86 2.68 -0.60
N THR A 289 -17.16 2.86 -1.87
CA THR A 289 -18.06 2.00 -2.64
C THR A 289 -17.24 1.02 -3.46
N VAL A 290 -17.39 -0.27 -3.16
CA VAL A 290 -16.69 -1.37 -3.83
C VAL A 290 -17.23 -1.54 -5.25
N ALA A 291 -16.34 -1.50 -6.23
CA ALA A 291 -16.65 -1.83 -7.62
C ALA A 291 -16.22 -3.27 -7.97
N GLU A 292 -15.08 -3.71 -7.45
CA GLU A 292 -14.58 -5.07 -7.60
C GLU A 292 -13.69 -5.44 -6.41
N ALA A 293 -13.74 -6.73 -6.04
CA ALA A 293 -12.88 -7.37 -5.06
C ALA A 293 -12.11 -8.53 -5.72
N ILE A 294 -10.84 -8.68 -5.36
CA ILE A 294 -9.99 -9.81 -5.75
C ILE A 294 -9.38 -10.38 -4.47
N GLU A 295 -9.68 -11.65 -4.20
CA GLU A 295 -9.13 -12.36 -3.05
C GLU A 295 -8.21 -13.50 -3.50
N THR A 296 -6.98 -13.49 -3.00
CA THR A 296 -5.97 -14.50 -3.31
C THR A 296 -5.48 -15.14 -2.00
N PRO A 297 -5.92 -16.36 -1.67
CA PRO A 297 -5.48 -17.08 -0.48
C PRO A 297 -3.98 -17.35 -0.50
N ALA A 298 -3.34 -17.27 0.67
CA ALA A 298 -1.93 -17.62 0.84
C ALA A 298 -0.97 -16.94 -0.16
N ALA A 299 -1.34 -15.76 -0.68
CA ALA A 299 -0.58 -15.03 -1.69
C ALA A 299 0.75 -14.49 -1.18
N LEU A 300 0.82 -14.09 0.10
CA LEU A 300 2.05 -13.58 0.70
C LEU A 300 2.78 -14.68 1.47
N PRO A 301 4.10 -14.85 1.29
CA PRO A 301 4.89 -15.81 2.04
C PRO A 301 5.21 -15.34 3.47
N LEU A 302 4.92 -14.09 3.83
CA LEU A 302 5.23 -13.55 5.15
C LEU A 302 4.16 -13.93 6.17
N ARG A 303 4.57 -14.50 7.30
CA ARG A 303 3.74 -14.69 8.49
C ARG A 303 4.30 -13.83 9.61
N TRP A 304 3.48 -12.93 10.13
CA TRP A 304 3.87 -12.00 11.19
C TRP A 304 3.26 -12.42 12.53
N SER A 305 3.91 -12.01 13.63
CA SER A 305 3.32 -12.19 14.96
C SER A 305 2.08 -11.32 15.18
N ALA A 306 1.32 -11.65 16.23
CA ALA A 306 0.14 -10.89 16.63
C ALA A 306 0.46 -9.40 16.88
N PRO A 307 -0.51 -8.50 16.64
CA PRO A 307 -0.27 -7.08 16.79
C PRO A 307 -0.30 -6.67 18.28
N GLU A 308 0.62 -5.79 18.64
CA GLU A 308 0.43 -4.86 19.76
C GLU A 308 -0.13 -3.55 19.20
N TYR A 309 -1.37 -3.26 19.57
CA TYR A 309 -2.09 -2.09 19.06
C TYR A 309 -1.40 -0.78 19.46
N SER A 310 -1.44 0.17 18.54
CA SER A 310 -0.85 1.49 18.73
C SER A 310 -1.54 2.21 19.89
N PRO A 311 -0.80 2.81 20.83
CA PRO A 311 -1.39 3.65 21.88
C PRO A 311 -2.05 4.92 21.32
N ALA A 312 -1.83 5.23 20.04
CA ALA A 312 -2.50 6.33 19.35
C ALA A 312 -3.89 5.96 18.85
N ASN A 313 -4.26 4.67 18.78
CA ASN A 313 -5.59 4.25 18.37
C ASN A 313 -6.61 4.87 19.33
N PRO A 314 -7.73 5.43 18.82
CA PRO A 314 -8.79 5.90 19.70
C PRO A 314 -9.33 4.74 20.53
N GLU A 315 -9.87 5.06 21.70
CA GLU A 315 -10.59 4.06 22.48
C GLU A 315 -11.73 3.47 21.62
N PRO A 316 -11.91 2.14 21.65
CA PRO A 316 -13.05 1.52 20.99
C PRO A 316 -14.33 2.19 21.50
N THR A 317 -15.16 2.69 20.59
CA THR A 317 -16.51 3.12 20.96
C THR A 317 -17.25 1.91 21.52
N ARG A 318 -17.53 1.92 22.83
CA ARG A 318 -18.34 0.91 23.53
C ARG A 318 -19.74 0.84 22.96
#